data_AF-A0A537KDY3-F1
#
_entry.id   AF-A0A537KDY3-F1
#
_cell.length_a   1.000
_cell.length_b   1.000
_cell.length_c   1.000
_cell.angle_alpha   90.00
_cell.angle_beta   90.00
_cell.angle_gamma   90.00
#
_symmetry.space_group_name_H-M   'P 1'
#
loop_
_entity.id
_entity.type
_entity.pdbx_description
1 polymer ?
#
loop_
_entity_poly.entity_id
_entity_poly.type
_entity_poly.pdbx_seq_one_letter_code
_entity_poly.pdbx_strand_id
1 'polypeptide(L)'
;MKTVEERYPAIVRAFGLVRTLMLIVVGLSLGCGAAAAGPGHPAYLPMTFHAESQSIRTTACLQVVERTYPQSAWWEDTRSTLDAPERALQAVIAAIKRRDRTALYQHSHPTLGRDPKRFDDQAKAFFQQFEALELSAVPRAYEFDGLAVFFAKIRFKQQTFFAPFIFASEDDGSFGFLPYRTDTVTYQLVDDWFNSMWGPAATANPAYCTGEDIKRATHRVSLVPSSGTANWAGPRSSLFLVGASLDTPGRLATLVSRVSAAMRDLKSALAGRGIDDFAARLTPDGARRVKEWFATADQAERGRYQAAITGQQPFFLFDASPLVIVYTKSPVGVRVMYFTFNAGNRLLWTNSSYITVADRVFDKGPLRDAAVLAQPFSSIALK
;
A
#
# COMPACT_ATOMS: atom_id res chain seq x y z
N MET A 1 -14.81 63.41 -30.65
CA MET A 1 -13.69 62.55 -30.18
C MET A 1 -13.66 61.32 -31.08
N LYS A 2 -12.59 61.12 -31.86
CA LYS A 2 -12.41 59.90 -32.67
C LYS A 2 -11.89 58.78 -31.76
N THR A 3 -12.45 57.58 -31.87
CA THR A 3 -12.04 56.40 -31.10
C THR A 3 -10.61 55.99 -31.43
N VAL A 4 -9.94 55.30 -30.51
CA VAL A 4 -8.52 54.87 -30.62
C VAL A 4 -8.25 54.07 -31.90
N GLU A 5 -9.26 53.39 -32.45
CA GLU A 5 -9.19 52.63 -33.71
C GLU A 5 -8.94 53.50 -34.95
N GLU A 6 -9.37 54.77 -34.97
CA GLU A 6 -9.14 55.65 -36.13
C GLU A 6 -7.77 56.31 -36.15
N ARG A 7 -6.99 56.25 -35.05
CA ARG A 7 -5.68 56.94 -34.96
C ARG A 7 -4.48 56.05 -35.27
N TYR A 8 -4.60 54.71 -35.26
CA TYR A 8 -3.44 53.81 -35.44
C TYR A 8 -3.79 52.51 -36.19
N PRO A 9 -4.05 52.55 -37.51
CA PRO A 9 -4.38 51.35 -38.29
C PRO A 9 -3.24 50.31 -38.35
N ALA A 10 -1.99 50.75 -38.12
CA ALA A 10 -0.82 49.85 -38.08
C ALA A 10 -0.71 49.03 -36.78
N ILE A 11 -1.17 49.56 -35.64
CA ILE A 11 -1.09 48.88 -34.34
C ILE A 11 -2.17 47.80 -34.21
N VAL A 12 -3.37 48.06 -34.76
CA VAL A 12 -4.46 47.07 -34.79
C VAL A 12 -4.13 45.88 -35.71
N ARG A 13 -3.38 46.11 -36.81
CA ARG A 13 -2.87 45.03 -37.68
C ARG A 13 -1.75 44.21 -37.03
N ALA A 14 -0.91 44.82 -36.20
CA ALA A 14 0.13 44.10 -35.45
C ALA A 14 -0.45 43.19 -34.35
N PHE A 15 -1.50 43.62 -33.64
CA PHE A 15 -2.17 42.80 -32.63
C PHE A 15 -3.03 41.68 -33.24
N GLY A 16 -3.58 41.88 -34.44
CA GLY A 16 -4.28 40.81 -35.18
C GLY A 16 -3.35 39.68 -35.61
N LEU A 17 -2.14 40.00 -36.08
CA LEU A 17 -1.18 39.00 -36.57
C LEU A 17 -0.55 38.18 -35.43
N VAL A 18 -0.28 38.79 -34.27
CA VAL A 18 0.24 38.08 -33.08
C VAL A 18 -0.81 37.14 -32.48
N ARG A 19 -2.10 37.50 -32.53
CA ARG A 19 -3.19 36.65 -32.03
C ARG A 19 -3.44 35.44 -32.93
N THR A 20 -3.29 35.59 -34.24
CA THR A 20 -3.40 34.47 -35.20
C THR A 20 -2.16 33.57 -35.18
N LEU A 21 -0.94 34.11 -34.96
CA LEU A 21 0.25 33.27 -34.77
C LEU A 21 0.25 32.52 -33.42
N MET A 22 -0.28 33.10 -32.34
CA MET A 22 -0.46 32.36 -31.08
C MET A 22 -1.52 31.25 -31.19
N LEU A 23 -2.58 31.43 -32.00
CA LEU A 23 -3.55 30.37 -32.25
C LEU A 23 -2.99 29.23 -33.11
N ILE A 24 -2.05 29.52 -34.01
CA ILE A 24 -1.37 28.49 -34.81
C ILE A 24 -0.30 27.76 -33.98
N VAL A 25 0.38 28.41 -33.03
CA VAL A 25 1.31 27.74 -32.10
C VAL A 25 0.59 26.94 -31.00
N VAL A 26 -0.60 27.36 -30.57
CA VAL A 26 -1.46 26.56 -29.67
C VAL A 26 -2.19 25.44 -30.43
N GLY A 27 -2.48 25.64 -31.73
CA GLY A 27 -3.06 24.61 -32.60
C GLY A 27 -2.08 23.54 -33.08
N LEU A 28 -0.77 23.85 -33.16
CA LEU A 28 0.30 22.91 -33.52
C LEU A 28 1.04 22.32 -32.30
N SER A 29 0.67 22.70 -31.07
CA SER A 29 1.04 21.97 -29.83
C SER A 29 -0.06 21.02 -29.34
N LEU A 30 -1.22 20.98 -30.01
CA LEU A 30 -1.99 19.75 -30.16
C LEU A 30 -1.24 18.81 -31.12
N GLY A 31 -0.05 18.40 -30.69
CA GLY A 31 0.48 17.15 -31.18
C GLY A 31 -0.60 16.11 -30.95
N CYS A 32 -0.98 15.39 -32.01
CA CYS A 32 -1.43 14.02 -31.89
C CYS A 32 -0.32 13.24 -31.15
N GLY A 33 -0.22 13.45 -29.84
CA GLY A 33 0.51 12.58 -28.96
C GLY A 33 -0.21 11.26 -29.04
N ALA A 34 0.46 10.26 -29.61
CA ALA A 34 0.02 8.88 -29.51
C ALA A 34 -0.47 8.62 -28.08
N ALA A 35 -1.60 7.92 -27.96
CA ALA A 35 -2.27 7.55 -26.72
C ALA A 35 -1.42 6.59 -25.88
N ALA A 36 -0.26 7.07 -25.42
CA ALA A 36 0.69 6.32 -24.65
C ALA A 36 0.52 6.70 -23.17
N ALA A 37 0.44 5.68 -22.32
CA ALA A 37 0.64 5.84 -20.89
C ALA A 37 1.95 6.60 -20.64
N GLY A 38 2.05 7.35 -19.54
CA GLY A 38 3.37 7.80 -19.08
C GLY A 38 4.26 6.57 -18.84
N PRO A 39 5.57 6.63 -19.11
CA PRO A 39 6.46 5.51 -18.81
C PRO A 39 6.35 5.16 -17.33
N GLY A 40 6.28 3.86 -17.02
CA GLY A 40 6.24 3.39 -15.64
C GLY A 40 7.46 3.89 -14.87
N HIS A 41 7.25 4.40 -13.66
CA HIS A 41 8.32 4.90 -12.81
C HIS A 41 8.27 4.25 -11.42
N PRO A 42 9.41 4.12 -10.72
CA PRO A 42 9.40 3.70 -9.33
C PRO A 42 8.54 4.65 -8.49
N ALA A 43 7.66 4.09 -7.66
CA ALA A 43 6.89 4.80 -6.66
C ALA A 43 7.13 4.15 -5.31
N TYR A 44 7.17 4.96 -4.26
CA TYR A 44 7.44 4.52 -2.89
C TYR A 44 6.23 4.82 -2.02
N LEU A 45 5.43 3.79 -1.78
CA LEU A 45 4.18 3.90 -1.05
C LEU A 45 4.46 3.75 0.45
N PRO A 46 4.08 4.71 1.30
CA PRO A 46 4.14 4.50 2.73
C PRO A 46 3.17 3.38 3.11
N MET A 47 3.65 2.42 3.88
CA MET A 47 2.77 1.42 4.48
C MET A 47 1.84 2.12 5.47
N THR A 48 0.55 1.83 5.35
CA THR A 48 -0.45 2.26 6.32
C THR A 48 -0.50 1.24 7.45
N PHE A 49 -0.59 1.73 8.69
CA PHE A 49 -0.77 0.91 9.87
C PHE A 49 -2.08 1.29 10.54
N HIS A 50 -3.00 0.34 10.66
CA HIS A 50 -4.24 0.55 11.40
C HIS A 50 -4.01 0.26 12.88
N ALA A 51 -3.75 1.31 13.65
CA ALA A 51 -3.92 1.26 15.09
C ALA A 51 -5.43 1.27 15.38
N GLU A 52 -5.84 0.68 16.49
CA GLU A 52 -7.26 0.46 16.87
C GLU A 52 -8.20 1.63 16.58
N SER A 53 -7.77 2.84 16.91
CA SER A 53 -8.59 4.05 16.81
C SER A 53 -8.24 4.93 15.61
N GLN A 54 -7.16 4.63 14.88
CA GLN A 54 -6.68 5.48 13.78
C GLN A 54 -5.77 4.74 12.81
N SER A 55 -5.91 5.06 11.53
CA SER A 55 -4.87 4.75 10.54
C SER A 55 -3.67 5.67 10.75
N ILE A 56 -2.48 5.13 10.53
CA ILE A 56 -1.20 5.84 10.66
C ILE A 56 -0.43 5.67 9.36
N ARG A 57 0.03 6.77 8.77
CA ARG A 57 1.01 6.76 7.69
C ARG A 57 2.40 6.56 8.29
N THR A 58 3.09 5.49 7.90
CA THR A 58 4.43 5.18 8.39
C THR A 58 5.52 5.66 7.45
N THR A 59 6.78 5.64 7.90
CA THR A 59 7.98 5.81 7.06
C THR A 59 8.51 4.51 6.46
N ALA A 60 7.80 3.38 6.64
CA ALA A 60 8.13 2.13 5.96
C ALA A 60 7.66 2.22 4.51
N CYS A 61 8.56 2.09 3.55
CA CYS A 61 8.28 2.45 2.16
C CYS A 61 8.30 1.23 1.25
N LEU A 62 7.16 0.91 0.66
CA LEU A 62 7.01 -0.13 -0.34
C LEU A 62 7.33 0.43 -1.73
N GLN A 63 8.40 -0.05 -2.35
CA GLN A 63 8.71 0.23 -3.74
C GLN A 63 7.84 -0.62 -4.67
N VAL A 64 7.19 0.05 -5.62
CA VAL A 64 6.44 -0.54 -6.74
C VAL A 64 6.75 0.25 -8.01
N VAL A 65 6.23 -0.19 -9.16
CA VAL A 65 6.19 0.65 -10.37
C VAL A 65 4.79 1.24 -10.49
N GLU A 66 4.69 2.56 -10.64
CA GLU A 66 3.45 3.27 -10.90
C GLU A 66 3.39 3.72 -12.36
N ARG A 67 2.20 3.63 -12.95
CA ARG A 67 1.84 4.28 -14.21
C ARG A 67 0.67 5.22 -14.00
N THR A 68 0.72 6.36 -14.68
CA THR A 68 -0.39 7.32 -14.70
C THR A 68 -0.95 7.44 -16.10
N TYR A 69 -2.27 7.56 -16.17
CA TYR A 69 -3.03 7.63 -17.41
C TYR A 69 -3.83 8.93 -17.44
N PRO A 70 -3.30 9.98 -18.08
CA PRO A 70 -3.95 11.29 -18.08
C PRO A 70 -5.23 11.33 -18.92
N GLN A 71 -5.39 10.42 -19.88
CA GLN A 71 -6.59 10.31 -20.70
C GLN A 71 -7.65 9.47 -19.99
N SER A 72 -8.88 9.98 -19.96
CA SER A 72 -9.98 9.36 -19.21
C SER A 72 -10.58 8.10 -19.85
N ALA A 73 -10.19 7.72 -21.08
CA ALA A 73 -10.76 6.55 -21.79
C ALA A 73 -9.73 5.81 -22.66
N TRP A 74 -8.45 5.82 -22.26
CA TRP A 74 -7.35 5.22 -23.05
C TRP A 74 -7.58 3.73 -23.38
N TRP A 75 -8.32 3.01 -22.53
CA TRP A 75 -8.64 1.60 -22.74
C TRP A 75 -9.63 1.37 -23.91
N GLU A 76 -10.19 2.42 -24.50
CA GLU A 76 -11.06 2.33 -25.68
C GLU A 76 -10.31 2.59 -26.99
N ASP A 77 -9.06 3.09 -26.92
CA ASP A 77 -8.27 3.36 -28.12
C ASP A 77 -7.61 2.09 -28.63
N THR A 78 -7.99 1.66 -29.83
CA THR A 78 -7.40 0.51 -30.51
C THR A 78 -6.14 0.86 -31.30
N ARG A 79 -5.72 2.14 -31.31
CA ARG A 79 -4.58 2.64 -32.10
C ARG A 79 -3.27 2.71 -31.32
N SER A 80 -3.29 2.53 -30.01
CA SER A 80 -2.12 2.65 -29.13
C SER A 80 -1.24 1.39 -29.12
N THR A 81 0.08 1.58 -29.14
CA THR A 81 1.05 0.56 -28.75
C THR A 81 1.03 0.40 -27.23
N LEU A 82 0.11 -0.42 -26.72
CA LEU A 82 -0.04 -0.71 -25.29
C LEU A 82 0.90 -1.82 -24.86
N ASP A 83 1.32 -1.79 -23.59
CA ASP A 83 2.04 -2.90 -22.96
C ASP A 83 1.09 -4.07 -22.65
N ALA A 84 1.66 -5.22 -22.33
CA ALA A 84 0.90 -6.46 -22.08
C ALA A 84 -0.24 -6.31 -21.04
N PRO A 85 -0.03 -5.71 -19.85
CA PRO A 85 -1.11 -5.58 -18.86
C PRO A 85 -2.22 -4.60 -19.31
N GLU A 86 -1.88 -3.57 -20.10
CA GLU A 86 -2.84 -2.61 -20.65
C GLU A 86 -3.73 -3.26 -21.72
N ARG A 87 -3.16 -4.09 -22.60
CA ARG A 87 -3.92 -4.91 -23.56
C ARG A 87 -4.87 -5.88 -22.85
N ALA A 88 -4.41 -6.50 -21.76
CA ALA A 88 -5.25 -7.39 -20.95
C ALA A 88 -6.44 -6.64 -20.34
N LEU A 89 -6.22 -5.42 -19.81
CA LEU A 89 -7.31 -4.58 -19.32
C LEU A 89 -8.33 -4.23 -20.40
N GLN A 90 -7.88 -3.81 -21.59
CA GLN A 90 -8.78 -3.50 -22.70
C GLN A 90 -9.67 -4.70 -23.06
N ALA A 91 -9.07 -5.89 -23.16
CA ALA A 91 -9.78 -7.11 -23.48
C ALA A 91 -10.85 -7.47 -22.43
N VAL A 92 -10.51 -7.33 -21.13
CA VAL A 92 -11.45 -7.55 -20.03
C VAL A 92 -12.59 -6.54 -20.03
N ILE A 93 -12.29 -5.24 -20.19
CA ILE A 93 -13.33 -4.21 -20.26
C ILE A 93 -14.26 -4.45 -21.45
N ALA A 94 -13.71 -4.84 -22.61
CA ALA A 94 -14.49 -5.18 -23.79
C ALA A 94 -15.41 -6.39 -23.53
N ALA A 95 -14.90 -7.45 -22.89
CA ALA A 95 -15.69 -8.62 -22.54
C ALA A 95 -16.82 -8.28 -21.55
N ILE A 96 -16.53 -7.46 -20.52
CA ILE A 96 -17.53 -6.99 -19.55
C ILE A 96 -18.63 -6.18 -20.22
N LYS A 97 -18.27 -5.19 -21.05
CA LYS A 97 -19.23 -4.34 -21.78
C LYS A 97 -20.13 -5.15 -22.73
N ARG A 98 -19.58 -6.19 -23.37
CA ARG A 98 -20.32 -7.10 -24.27
C ARG A 98 -21.09 -8.20 -23.53
N ARG A 99 -20.92 -8.32 -22.20
CA ARG A 99 -21.45 -9.43 -21.39
C ARG A 99 -20.99 -10.80 -21.91
N ASP A 100 -19.79 -10.83 -22.47
CA ASP A 100 -19.20 -12.03 -23.05
C ASP A 100 -18.51 -12.84 -21.95
N ARG A 101 -19.28 -13.74 -21.33
CA ARG A 101 -18.77 -14.65 -20.30
C ARG A 101 -17.61 -15.50 -20.81
N THR A 102 -17.70 -15.98 -22.04
CA THR A 102 -16.69 -16.87 -22.64
C THR A 102 -15.38 -16.12 -22.82
N ALA A 103 -15.42 -14.91 -23.40
CA ALA A 103 -14.24 -14.08 -23.52
C ALA A 103 -13.65 -13.68 -22.16
N LEU A 104 -14.49 -13.31 -21.19
CA LEU A 104 -14.02 -12.97 -19.84
C LEU A 104 -13.31 -14.16 -19.16
N TYR A 105 -13.84 -15.38 -19.32
CA TYR A 105 -13.21 -16.60 -18.83
C TYR A 105 -11.87 -16.87 -19.53
N GLN A 106 -11.80 -16.68 -20.85
CA GLN A 106 -10.57 -16.82 -21.63
C GLN A 106 -9.50 -15.80 -21.24
N HIS A 107 -9.90 -14.56 -20.95
CA HIS A 107 -8.98 -13.52 -20.47
C HIS A 107 -8.60 -13.65 -18.99
N SER A 108 -9.24 -14.56 -18.24
CA SER A 108 -8.88 -14.82 -16.85
C SER A 108 -7.65 -15.72 -16.76
N HIS A 109 -6.83 -15.50 -15.73
CA HIS A 109 -5.59 -16.24 -15.52
C HIS A 109 -5.87 -17.74 -15.39
N PRO A 110 -5.14 -18.62 -16.11
CA PRO A 110 -5.49 -20.04 -16.24
C PRO A 110 -5.53 -20.79 -14.91
N THR A 111 -4.58 -20.53 -14.01
CA THR A 111 -4.49 -21.19 -12.69
C THR A 111 -5.10 -20.38 -11.55
N LEU A 112 -4.95 -19.05 -11.56
CA LEU A 112 -5.35 -18.16 -10.47
C LEU A 112 -6.70 -17.46 -10.68
N GLY A 113 -7.32 -17.58 -11.87
CA GLY A 113 -8.54 -16.83 -12.22
C GLY A 113 -9.71 -17.69 -12.68
N ARG A 114 -9.48 -18.94 -13.06
CA ARG A 114 -10.48 -19.85 -13.67
C ARG A 114 -11.02 -20.93 -12.73
N ASP A 115 -11.03 -20.69 -11.41
CA ASP A 115 -11.79 -21.55 -10.48
C ASP A 115 -13.26 -21.55 -10.94
N PRO A 116 -13.84 -22.68 -11.41
CA PRO A 116 -15.13 -22.67 -12.09
C PRO A 116 -16.27 -22.16 -11.21
N LYS A 117 -16.26 -22.52 -9.92
CA LYS A 117 -17.31 -22.15 -8.99
C LYS A 117 -17.21 -20.68 -8.61
N ARG A 118 -16.00 -20.20 -8.30
CA ARG A 118 -15.78 -18.80 -7.91
C ARG A 118 -15.92 -17.85 -9.09
N PHE A 119 -15.54 -18.28 -10.28
CA PHE A 119 -15.66 -17.48 -11.50
C PHE A 119 -17.11 -17.18 -11.83
N ASP A 120 -17.99 -18.19 -11.80
CA ASP A 120 -19.38 -18.02 -12.22
C ASP A 120 -20.16 -17.05 -11.33
N ASP A 121 -19.99 -17.15 -10.01
CA ASP A 121 -20.61 -16.23 -9.06
C ASP A 121 -20.11 -14.79 -9.27
N GLN A 122 -18.80 -14.61 -9.51
CA GLN A 122 -18.21 -13.28 -9.72
C GLN A 122 -18.55 -12.69 -11.08
N ALA A 123 -18.48 -13.46 -12.16
CA ALA A 123 -18.81 -13.00 -13.50
C ALA A 123 -20.28 -12.52 -13.57
N LYS A 124 -21.19 -13.26 -12.93
CA LYS A 124 -22.60 -12.84 -12.83
C LYS A 124 -22.74 -11.52 -12.07
N ALA A 125 -22.05 -11.37 -10.94
CA ALA A 125 -22.05 -10.13 -10.17
C ALA A 125 -21.47 -8.96 -10.99
N PHE A 126 -20.35 -9.16 -11.69
CA PHE A 126 -19.76 -8.14 -12.57
C PHE A 126 -20.75 -7.69 -13.64
N PHE A 127 -21.38 -8.61 -14.38
CA PHE A 127 -22.31 -8.21 -15.45
C PHE A 127 -23.52 -7.44 -14.93
N GLN A 128 -24.10 -7.86 -13.80
CA GLN A 128 -25.23 -7.16 -13.17
C GLN A 128 -24.83 -5.77 -12.65
N GLN A 129 -23.64 -5.65 -12.06
CA GLN A 129 -23.15 -4.37 -11.55
C GLN A 129 -22.82 -3.41 -12.71
N PHE A 130 -22.12 -3.88 -13.74
CA PHE A 130 -21.75 -3.05 -14.90
C PHE A 130 -22.93 -2.62 -15.79
N GLU A 131 -24.16 -3.09 -15.54
CA GLU A 131 -25.35 -2.49 -16.16
C GLU A 131 -25.63 -1.08 -15.64
N ALA A 132 -25.27 -0.81 -14.38
CA ALA A 132 -25.57 0.45 -13.70
C ALA A 132 -24.32 1.25 -13.33
N LEU A 133 -23.14 0.64 -13.45
CA LEU A 133 -21.84 1.25 -13.19
C LEU A 133 -21.24 1.82 -14.46
N GLU A 134 -20.76 3.06 -14.38
CA GLU A 134 -20.02 3.69 -15.47
C GLU A 134 -18.53 3.72 -15.13
N LEU A 135 -17.71 3.13 -16.00
CA LEU A 135 -16.27 3.28 -15.95
C LEU A 135 -15.88 4.67 -16.47
N SER A 136 -15.51 5.58 -15.55
CA SER A 136 -15.25 6.98 -15.88
C SER A 136 -13.79 7.29 -16.20
N ALA A 137 -12.85 6.56 -15.58
CA ALA A 137 -11.42 6.70 -15.81
C ALA A 137 -10.68 5.47 -15.26
N VAL A 138 -9.46 5.23 -15.74
CA VAL A 138 -8.49 4.32 -15.13
C VAL A 138 -7.20 5.13 -14.97
N PRO A 139 -7.12 6.01 -13.96
CA PRO A 139 -6.07 7.04 -13.89
C PRO A 139 -4.71 6.51 -13.48
N ARG A 140 -4.64 5.34 -12.81
CA ARG A 140 -3.41 4.82 -12.23
C ARG A 140 -3.37 3.29 -12.29
N ALA A 141 -2.17 2.77 -12.48
CA ALA A 141 -1.87 1.36 -12.28
C ALA A 141 -0.58 1.18 -11.47
N TYR A 142 -0.50 0.06 -10.77
CA TYR A 142 0.69 -0.35 -10.01
C TYR A 142 1.12 -1.75 -10.43
N GLU A 143 2.41 -1.91 -10.72
CA GLU A 143 3.03 -3.18 -11.08
C GLU A 143 4.04 -3.61 -10.01
N PHE A 144 3.92 -4.85 -9.56
CA PHE A 144 4.77 -5.45 -8.53
C PHE A 144 4.53 -6.95 -8.43
N ASP A 145 5.58 -7.73 -8.18
CA ASP A 145 5.49 -9.15 -7.79
C ASP A 145 4.64 -10.01 -8.75
N GLY A 146 4.74 -9.72 -10.06
CA GLY A 146 3.98 -10.42 -11.09
C GLY A 146 2.51 -9.98 -11.20
N LEU A 147 2.11 -8.93 -10.47
CA LEU A 147 0.79 -8.33 -10.55
C LEU A 147 0.82 -6.99 -11.28
N ALA A 148 -0.24 -6.71 -12.03
CA ALA A 148 -0.60 -5.39 -12.51
C ALA A 148 -2.00 -5.04 -11.99
N VAL A 149 -2.12 -3.94 -11.25
CA VAL A 149 -3.37 -3.52 -10.60
C VAL A 149 -3.78 -2.16 -11.14
N PHE A 150 -4.89 -2.12 -11.87
CA PHE A 150 -5.48 -0.90 -12.42
C PHE A 150 -6.60 -0.42 -11.52
N PHE A 151 -6.51 0.80 -10.99
CA PHE A 151 -7.56 1.37 -10.15
C PHE A 151 -8.55 2.14 -11.01
N ALA A 152 -9.65 1.48 -11.36
CA ALA A 152 -10.73 2.05 -12.16
C ALA A 152 -11.62 2.96 -11.31
N LYS A 153 -11.83 4.19 -11.76
CA LYS A 153 -12.80 5.14 -11.18
C LYS A 153 -14.18 4.83 -11.75
N ILE A 154 -15.06 4.33 -10.88
CA ILE A 154 -16.41 3.91 -11.23
C ILE A 154 -17.42 4.91 -10.67
N ARG A 155 -18.37 5.32 -11.51
CA ARG A 155 -19.51 6.16 -11.14
C ARG A 155 -20.77 5.30 -11.02
N PHE A 156 -21.47 5.44 -9.90
CA PHE A 156 -22.79 4.85 -9.67
C PHE A 156 -23.73 5.92 -9.14
N LYS A 157 -24.76 6.28 -9.91
CA LYS A 157 -25.64 7.41 -9.60
C LYS A 157 -24.80 8.68 -9.35
N GLN A 158 -24.89 9.27 -8.17
CA GLN A 158 -24.12 10.47 -7.76
C GLN A 158 -22.84 10.14 -6.99
N GLN A 159 -22.55 8.86 -6.76
CA GLN A 159 -21.36 8.42 -6.03
C GLN A 159 -20.27 7.97 -6.98
N THR A 160 -19.02 8.20 -6.58
CA THR A 160 -17.85 7.72 -7.30
C THR A 160 -16.95 6.98 -6.34
N PHE A 161 -16.43 5.84 -6.75
CA PHE A 161 -15.50 5.03 -5.98
C PHE A 161 -14.46 4.41 -6.92
N PHE A 162 -13.42 3.83 -6.34
CA PHE A 162 -12.41 3.09 -7.10
C PHE A 162 -12.61 1.59 -6.95
N ALA A 163 -12.44 0.85 -8.04
CA ALA A 163 -12.44 -0.60 -8.06
C ALA A 163 -11.13 -1.10 -8.71
N PRO A 164 -10.41 -2.02 -8.07
CA PRO A 164 -9.20 -2.58 -8.66
C PRO A 164 -9.54 -3.65 -9.70
N PHE A 165 -8.95 -3.54 -10.89
CA PHE A 165 -8.81 -4.65 -11.84
C PHE A 165 -7.41 -5.23 -11.68
N ILE A 166 -7.34 -6.51 -11.34
CA ILE A 166 -6.10 -7.18 -10.96
C ILE A 166 -5.75 -8.17 -12.05
N PHE A 167 -4.49 -8.17 -12.46
CA PHE A 167 -3.94 -9.10 -13.44
C PHE A 167 -2.69 -9.74 -12.87
N ALA A 168 -2.50 -11.03 -13.16
CA ALA A 168 -1.26 -11.74 -12.87
C ALA A 168 -0.54 -12.08 -14.17
N SER A 169 0.78 -11.98 -14.15
CA SER A 169 1.65 -12.35 -15.26
C SER A 169 1.65 -13.87 -15.48
N GLU A 170 1.65 -14.28 -16.74
CA GLU A 170 1.79 -15.65 -17.18
C GLU A 170 3.24 -15.93 -17.66
N ASP A 171 3.60 -17.20 -17.82
CA ASP A 171 4.97 -17.62 -18.18
C ASP A 171 5.42 -17.10 -19.57
N ASP A 172 4.46 -16.80 -20.45
CA ASP A 172 4.70 -16.23 -21.78
C ASP A 172 4.83 -14.70 -21.79
N GLY A 173 4.76 -14.07 -20.61
CA GLY A 173 4.81 -12.61 -20.45
C GLY A 173 3.47 -11.90 -20.71
N SER A 174 2.40 -12.65 -20.98
CA SER A 174 1.04 -12.11 -21.01
C SER A 174 0.48 -11.91 -19.59
N PHE A 175 -0.72 -11.35 -19.50
CA PHE A 175 -1.39 -11.07 -18.23
C PHE A 175 -2.82 -11.60 -18.25
N GLY A 176 -3.11 -12.46 -17.28
CA GLY A 176 -4.44 -13.01 -17.04
C GLY A 176 -5.18 -12.26 -15.95
N PHE A 177 -6.47 -12.00 -16.17
CA PHE A 177 -7.34 -11.32 -15.21
C PHE A 177 -7.62 -12.18 -13.97
N LEU A 178 -7.62 -11.54 -12.80
CA LEU A 178 -8.03 -12.14 -11.53
C LEU A 178 -9.42 -11.60 -11.15
N PRO A 179 -10.51 -12.36 -11.38
CA PRO A 179 -11.88 -11.93 -11.10
C PRO A 179 -12.20 -11.87 -9.60
N TYR A 180 -11.31 -12.35 -8.75
CA TYR A 180 -11.42 -12.24 -7.30
C TYR A 180 -10.13 -11.66 -6.71
N ARG A 181 -10.26 -11.00 -5.56
CA ARG A 181 -9.12 -10.40 -4.86
C ARG A 181 -8.09 -11.48 -4.49
N THR A 182 -6.83 -11.15 -4.69
CA THR A 182 -5.69 -11.93 -4.20
C THR A 182 -5.41 -11.63 -2.73
N ASP A 183 -4.81 -12.58 -2.02
CA ASP A 183 -4.41 -12.45 -0.62
C ASP A 183 -2.91 -12.14 -0.45
N THR A 184 -2.20 -11.88 -1.55
CA THR A 184 -0.80 -11.49 -1.52
C THR A 184 -0.60 -10.23 -0.69
N VAL A 185 0.40 -10.25 0.19
CA VAL A 185 0.67 -9.17 1.13
C VAL A 185 0.93 -7.86 0.40
N THR A 186 1.72 -7.87 -0.67
CA THR A 186 2.01 -6.65 -1.45
C THR A 186 0.74 -6.02 -2.04
N TYR A 187 -0.19 -6.82 -2.57
CA TYR A 187 -1.47 -6.29 -3.07
C TYR A 187 -2.27 -5.63 -1.96
N GLN A 188 -2.35 -6.26 -0.78
CA GLN A 188 -3.07 -5.70 0.37
C GLN A 188 -2.46 -4.37 0.82
N LEU A 189 -1.14 -4.23 0.81
CA LEU A 189 -0.45 -2.98 1.17
C LEU A 189 -0.73 -1.86 0.15
N VAL A 190 -0.75 -2.19 -1.15
CA VAL A 190 -1.03 -1.24 -2.22
C VAL A 190 -2.50 -0.80 -2.19
N ASP A 191 -3.44 -1.74 -2.07
CA ASP A 191 -4.88 -1.47 -1.98
C ASP A 191 -5.21 -0.64 -0.74
N ASP A 192 -4.63 -0.97 0.41
CA ASP A 192 -4.83 -0.22 1.66
C ASP A 192 -4.27 1.21 1.56
N TRP A 193 -3.04 1.37 1.08
CA TRP A 193 -2.49 2.71 0.85
C TRP A 193 -3.34 3.52 -0.14
N PHE A 194 -3.75 2.90 -1.26
CA PHE A 194 -4.51 3.59 -2.31
C PHE A 194 -5.83 4.14 -1.78
N ASN A 195 -6.53 3.34 -0.97
CA ASN A 195 -7.82 3.68 -0.37
C ASN A 195 -7.71 4.48 0.94
N SER A 196 -6.50 4.69 1.47
CA SER A 196 -6.28 5.50 2.67
C SER A 196 -6.55 6.99 2.42
N MET A 197 -6.65 7.77 3.51
CA MET A 197 -6.78 9.23 3.43
C MET A 197 -5.56 9.94 2.79
N TRP A 198 -4.45 9.24 2.61
CA TRP A 198 -3.23 9.75 1.96
C TRP A 198 -3.05 9.24 0.53
N GLY A 199 -3.91 8.31 0.10
CA GLY A 199 -3.84 7.68 -1.21
C GLY A 199 -4.61 8.42 -2.30
N PRO A 200 -4.47 7.97 -3.56
CA PRO A 200 -5.11 8.63 -4.70
C PRO A 200 -6.64 8.56 -4.69
N ALA A 201 -7.25 7.63 -3.92
CA ALA A 201 -8.70 7.56 -3.80
C ALA A 201 -9.28 8.75 -3.03
N ALA A 202 -8.55 9.29 -2.06
CA ALA A 202 -9.00 10.34 -1.16
C ALA A 202 -8.53 11.75 -1.57
N THR A 203 -7.42 11.86 -2.31
CA THR A 203 -6.80 13.14 -2.66
C THR A 203 -6.16 13.12 -4.04
N ALA A 204 -6.18 14.27 -4.72
CA ALA A 204 -5.45 14.47 -5.98
C ALA A 204 -3.93 14.52 -5.80
N ASN A 205 -3.46 14.82 -4.58
CA ASN A 205 -2.05 14.90 -4.20
C ASN A 205 -1.72 13.79 -3.19
N PRO A 206 -1.60 12.53 -3.62
CA PRO A 206 -1.26 11.42 -2.73
C PRO A 206 0.11 11.62 -2.09
N ALA A 207 0.24 11.20 -0.84
CA ALA A 207 1.48 11.35 -0.09
C ALA A 207 2.34 10.08 -0.19
N TYR A 208 3.32 10.13 -1.08
CA TYR A 208 4.37 9.12 -1.20
C TYR A 208 5.45 9.29 -0.14
N CYS A 209 6.26 8.24 0.05
CA CYS A 209 7.53 8.37 0.75
C CYS A 209 8.47 9.32 0.01
N THR A 210 9.29 10.04 0.77
CA THR A 210 10.29 10.95 0.22
C THR A 210 11.59 10.22 -0.12
N GLY A 211 12.43 10.84 -0.96
CA GLY A 211 13.78 10.33 -1.20
C GLY A 211 14.63 10.24 0.07
N GLU A 212 14.37 11.10 1.07
CA GLU A 212 15.06 11.05 2.37
C GLU A 212 14.61 9.84 3.21
N ASP A 213 13.36 9.40 3.11
CA ASP A 213 12.90 8.17 3.76
C ASP A 213 13.65 6.95 3.20
N ILE A 214 13.83 6.90 1.88
CA ILE A 214 14.56 5.83 1.21
C ILE A 214 16.06 5.86 1.53
N LYS A 215 16.70 7.04 1.50
CA LYS A 215 18.14 7.18 1.81
C LYS A 215 18.47 6.79 3.25
N ARG A 216 17.53 6.98 4.19
CA ARG A 216 17.72 6.62 5.61
C ARG A 216 17.53 5.14 5.89
N ALA A 217 16.91 4.39 4.96
CA ALA A 217 16.67 2.97 5.14
C ALA A 217 17.98 2.23 5.41
N THR A 218 17.96 1.36 6.41
CA THR A 218 19.09 0.48 6.74
C THR A 218 18.84 -0.95 6.29
N HIS A 219 17.60 -1.27 5.90
CA HIS A 219 17.18 -2.59 5.46
C HIS A 219 16.29 -2.49 4.21
N ARG A 220 16.41 -3.49 3.34
CA ARG A 220 15.57 -3.68 2.16
C ARG A 220 15.18 -5.15 2.08
N VAL A 221 13.89 -5.43 2.12
CA VAL A 221 13.35 -6.80 2.08
C VAL A 221 12.43 -6.98 0.89
N SER A 222 12.58 -8.10 0.18
CA SER A 222 11.59 -8.57 -0.80
C SER A 222 10.42 -9.19 -0.05
N LEU A 223 9.20 -8.76 -0.33
CA LEU A 223 7.99 -9.34 0.27
C LEU A 223 7.55 -10.63 -0.44
N VAL A 224 8.14 -10.94 -1.58
CA VAL A 224 7.96 -12.22 -2.28
C VAL A 224 8.73 -13.32 -1.54
N PRO A 225 8.10 -14.47 -1.26
CA PRO A 225 8.78 -15.63 -0.70
C PRO A 225 9.97 -16.08 -1.57
N SER A 226 11.10 -16.39 -0.93
CA SER A 226 12.28 -16.92 -1.62
C SER A 226 12.11 -18.39 -2.06
N SER A 227 11.23 -19.14 -1.40
CA SER A 227 10.89 -20.51 -1.76
C SER A 227 9.79 -20.55 -2.83
N GLY A 228 10.18 -20.71 -4.09
CA GLY A 228 9.25 -20.88 -5.20
C GLY A 228 9.08 -19.64 -6.07
N THR A 229 10.18 -18.96 -6.43
CA THR A 229 10.18 -17.92 -7.45
C THR A 229 9.51 -18.47 -8.71
N ALA A 230 8.24 -18.13 -8.96
CA ALA A 230 7.72 -18.30 -10.30
C ALA A 230 8.47 -17.32 -11.22
N ASN A 231 8.72 -17.77 -12.44
CA ASN A 231 9.52 -17.07 -13.43
C ASN A 231 8.73 -15.93 -14.07
N TRP A 232 8.09 -15.08 -13.27
CA TRP A 232 7.36 -13.96 -13.83
C TRP A 232 8.31 -12.84 -14.26
N ALA A 233 8.09 -12.34 -15.48
CA ALA A 233 8.71 -11.13 -15.96
C ALA A 233 8.04 -9.93 -15.28
N GLY A 234 8.80 -9.08 -14.57
CA GLY A 234 8.24 -7.85 -14.00
C GLY A 234 9.02 -7.29 -12.82
N PRO A 235 8.64 -6.08 -12.35
CA PRO A 235 9.25 -5.45 -11.20
C PRO A 235 8.97 -6.23 -9.92
N ARG A 236 10.00 -6.41 -9.09
CA ARG A 236 9.84 -6.94 -7.73
C ARG A 236 9.64 -5.80 -6.75
N SER A 237 8.70 -5.97 -5.83
CA SER A 237 8.52 -5.04 -4.74
C SER A 237 9.68 -5.13 -3.75
N SER A 238 9.91 -4.05 -3.03
CA SER A 238 10.89 -4.01 -1.96
C SER A 238 10.41 -3.09 -0.87
N LEU A 239 10.38 -3.58 0.37
CA LEU A 239 10.07 -2.77 1.54
C LEU A 239 11.36 -2.22 2.13
N PHE A 240 11.44 -0.89 2.25
CA PHE A 240 12.54 -0.15 2.83
C PHE A 240 12.20 0.24 4.27
N LEU A 241 13.11 -0.08 5.18
CA LEU A 241 12.93 0.11 6.62
C LEU A 241 14.18 0.69 7.26
N VAL A 242 13.99 1.52 8.27
CA VAL A 242 15.05 1.97 9.18
C VAL A 242 14.98 1.08 10.41
N GLY A 243 16.08 0.44 10.78
CA GLY A 243 16.14 -0.46 11.93
C GLY A 243 17.53 -0.61 12.50
N ALA A 244 17.60 -1.07 13.74
CA ALA A 244 18.84 -1.33 14.46
C ALA A 244 18.67 -2.41 15.54
N SER A 245 19.79 -3.09 15.84
CA SER A 245 19.91 -3.93 17.02
C SER A 245 19.84 -3.09 18.29
N LEU A 246 19.26 -3.63 19.36
CA LEU A 246 19.26 -2.96 20.66
C LEU A 246 20.67 -2.90 21.27
N ASP A 247 21.54 -3.87 20.96
CA ASP A 247 22.91 -3.92 21.46
C ASP A 247 23.84 -2.94 20.73
N THR A 248 23.55 -2.67 19.46
CA THR A 248 24.35 -1.78 18.59
C THR A 248 23.44 -0.78 17.88
N PRO A 249 22.83 0.17 18.61
CA PRO A 249 21.70 0.95 18.11
C PRO A 249 22.10 2.06 17.12
N GLY A 250 23.38 2.44 17.07
CA GLY A 250 23.90 3.48 16.19
C GLY A 250 23.08 4.78 16.28
N ARG A 251 22.56 5.24 15.13
CA ARG A 251 21.75 6.47 15.03
C ARG A 251 20.40 6.37 15.76
N LEU A 252 19.94 5.17 16.09
CA LEU A 252 18.66 4.93 16.79
C LEU A 252 18.82 4.81 18.32
N ALA A 253 19.98 5.13 18.90
CA ALA A 253 20.25 5.00 20.34
C ALA A 253 19.18 5.65 21.24
N THR A 254 18.72 6.86 20.90
CA THR A 254 17.66 7.56 21.65
C THR A 254 16.34 6.79 21.58
N LEU A 255 15.97 6.27 20.42
CA LEU A 255 14.73 5.50 20.25
C LEU A 255 14.80 4.17 20.99
N VAL A 256 15.92 3.46 20.89
CA VAL A 256 16.19 2.21 21.64
C VAL A 256 16.06 2.43 23.15
N SER A 257 16.61 3.53 23.67
CA SER A 257 16.48 3.87 25.10
C SER A 257 15.02 4.08 25.51
N ARG A 258 14.25 4.83 24.70
CA ARG A 258 12.82 5.07 24.95
C ARG A 258 11.99 3.79 24.91
N VAL A 259 12.21 2.94 23.91
CA VAL A 259 11.53 1.63 23.80
C VAL A 259 11.87 0.74 24.99
N SER A 260 13.14 0.65 25.36
CA SER A 260 13.59 -0.18 26.49
C SER A 260 12.96 0.29 27.80
N ALA A 261 12.86 1.60 28.01
CA ALA A 261 12.17 2.19 29.16
C ALA A 261 10.67 1.87 29.14
N ALA A 262 10.00 2.08 28.00
CA ALA A 262 8.57 1.80 27.85
C ALA A 262 8.24 0.33 28.12
N MET A 263 9.05 -0.60 27.61
CA MET A 263 8.88 -2.03 27.88
C MET A 263 9.12 -2.38 29.34
N ARG A 264 10.15 -1.80 30.00
CA ARG A 264 10.39 -2.00 31.43
C ARG A 264 9.19 -1.52 32.26
N ASP A 265 8.66 -0.35 31.95
CA ASP A 265 7.50 0.24 32.61
C ASP A 265 6.23 -0.62 32.44
N LEU A 266 6.02 -1.14 31.23
CA LEU A 266 4.91 -2.01 30.87
C LEU A 266 4.96 -3.33 31.66
N LYS A 267 6.12 -3.97 31.70
CA LYS A 267 6.33 -5.20 32.47
C LYS A 267 6.16 -4.98 33.97
N SER A 268 6.73 -3.90 34.50
CA SER A 268 6.60 -3.54 35.92
C SER A 268 5.15 -3.26 36.30
N ALA A 269 4.39 -2.59 35.43
CA ALA A 269 2.97 -2.34 35.68
C ALA A 269 2.17 -3.65 35.77
N LEU A 270 2.36 -4.55 34.80
CA LEU A 270 1.66 -5.84 34.77
C LEU A 270 2.06 -6.76 35.93
N ALA A 271 3.32 -6.71 36.36
CA ALA A 271 3.84 -7.64 37.38
C ALA A 271 3.43 -7.31 38.82
N GLY A 272 3.09 -6.05 39.12
CA GLY A 272 2.85 -5.66 40.52
C GLY A 272 2.11 -4.35 40.78
N ARG A 273 1.73 -3.58 39.75
CA ARG A 273 0.95 -2.34 39.94
C ARG A 273 -0.52 -2.46 39.55
N GLY A 274 -0.93 -3.60 39.02
CA GLY A 274 -2.31 -3.90 38.67
C GLY A 274 -2.69 -3.51 37.23
N ILE A 275 -3.91 -3.90 36.86
CA ILE A 275 -4.40 -3.82 35.48
C ILE A 275 -4.62 -2.38 34.99
N ASP A 276 -5.01 -1.46 35.88
CA ASP A 276 -5.23 -0.05 35.52
C ASP A 276 -3.93 0.66 35.16
N ASP A 277 -2.87 0.43 35.94
CA ASP A 277 -1.55 0.96 35.68
C ASP A 277 -0.98 0.40 34.37
N PHE A 278 -1.22 -0.88 34.10
CA PHE A 278 -0.87 -1.52 32.83
C PHE A 278 -1.64 -0.91 31.65
N ALA A 279 -2.95 -0.76 31.79
CA ALA A 279 -3.83 -0.19 30.77
C ALA A 279 -3.41 1.23 30.37
N ALA A 280 -2.89 2.04 31.31
CA ALA A 280 -2.35 3.37 31.03
C ALA A 280 -1.05 3.40 30.17
N ARG A 281 -0.52 2.24 29.77
CA ARG A 281 0.62 2.08 28.84
C ARG A 281 0.18 1.57 27.47
N LEU A 282 -1.12 1.33 27.28
CA LEU A 282 -1.70 0.87 26.03
C LEU A 282 -2.40 2.04 25.33
N THR A 283 -2.73 1.86 24.05
CA THR A 283 -3.73 2.69 23.37
C THR A 283 -5.08 2.64 24.10
N PRO A 284 -5.93 3.68 24.02
CA PRO A 284 -7.22 3.71 24.74
C PRO A 284 -8.11 2.49 24.47
N ASP A 285 -8.20 2.04 23.22
CA ASP A 285 -8.96 0.85 22.86
C ASP A 285 -8.34 -0.44 23.39
N GLY A 286 -7.02 -0.60 23.28
CA GLY A 286 -6.28 -1.74 23.80
C GLY A 286 -6.37 -1.83 25.31
N ALA A 287 -6.29 -0.68 25.99
CA ALA A 287 -6.55 -0.53 27.41
C ALA A 287 -7.95 -1.03 27.79
N ARG A 288 -8.98 -0.57 27.08
CA ARG A 288 -10.36 -0.98 27.30
C ARG A 288 -10.54 -2.50 27.10
N ARG A 289 -10.09 -3.05 25.98
CA ARG A 289 -10.20 -4.49 25.67
C ARG A 289 -9.46 -5.37 26.66
N VAL A 290 -8.23 -4.97 27.02
CA VAL A 290 -7.44 -5.71 28.01
C VAL A 290 -8.15 -5.69 29.36
N LYS A 291 -8.72 -4.56 29.79
CA LYS A 291 -9.50 -4.50 31.05
C LYS A 291 -10.76 -5.36 31.00
N GLU A 292 -11.51 -5.31 29.90
CA GLU A 292 -12.71 -6.14 29.68
C GLU A 292 -12.36 -7.64 29.75
N TRP A 293 -11.32 -8.07 29.02
CA TRP A 293 -10.83 -9.45 29.06
C TRP A 293 -10.33 -9.84 30.46
N PHE A 294 -9.54 -8.98 31.11
CA PHE A 294 -8.97 -9.27 32.42
C PHE A 294 -10.07 -9.47 33.48
N ALA A 295 -11.19 -8.74 33.38
CA ALA A 295 -12.32 -8.89 34.28
C ALA A 295 -12.96 -10.29 34.22
N THR A 296 -12.99 -10.93 33.04
CA THR A 296 -13.60 -12.25 32.84
C THR A 296 -12.60 -13.41 32.87
N ALA A 297 -11.32 -13.15 32.60
CA ALA A 297 -10.28 -14.17 32.55
C ALA A 297 -10.03 -14.80 33.92
N ASP A 298 -9.75 -16.10 33.94
CA ASP A 298 -9.39 -16.80 35.17
C ASP A 298 -7.95 -16.48 35.63
N GLN A 299 -7.58 -16.91 36.84
CA GLN A 299 -6.26 -16.64 37.40
C GLN A 299 -5.12 -17.30 36.58
N ALA A 300 -5.37 -18.45 35.97
CA ALA A 300 -4.38 -19.16 35.17
C ALA A 300 -4.14 -18.46 33.83
N GLU A 301 -5.19 -17.96 33.19
CA GLU A 301 -5.13 -17.13 31.98
C GLU A 301 -4.40 -15.82 32.23
N ARG A 302 -4.74 -15.10 33.30
CA ARG A 302 -4.04 -13.87 33.71
C ARG A 302 -2.56 -14.14 33.97
N GLY A 303 -2.24 -15.23 34.67
CA GLY A 303 -0.86 -15.65 34.93
C GLY A 303 -0.08 -15.98 33.65
N ARG A 304 -0.69 -16.70 32.70
CA ARG A 304 -0.09 -16.99 31.39
C ARG A 304 0.15 -15.72 30.57
N TYR A 305 -0.82 -14.81 30.55
CA TYR A 305 -0.68 -13.52 29.88
C TYR A 305 0.45 -12.69 30.50
N GLN A 306 0.47 -12.56 31.83
CA GLN A 306 1.54 -11.87 32.54
C GLN A 306 2.91 -12.46 32.20
N ALA A 307 3.08 -13.78 32.31
CA ALA A 307 4.33 -14.45 31.98
C ALA A 307 4.75 -14.23 30.51
N ALA A 308 3.79 -14.30 29.58
CA ALA A 308 4.04 -14.09 28.17
C ALA A 308 4.56 -12.68 27.87
N ILE A 309 4.08 -11.65 28.58
CA ILE A 309 4.51 -10.25 28.41
C ILE A 309 5.81 -9.98 29.17
N THR A 310 5.92 -10.41 30.43
CA THR A 310 7.12 -10.17 31.25
C THR A 310 8.35 -10.88 30.70
N GLY A 311 8.15 -12.05 30.07
CA GLY A 311 9.19 -12.85 29.43
C GLY A 311 9.73 -12.31 28.11
N GLN A 312 9.13 -11.27 27.51
CA GLN A 312 9.59 -10.73 26.21
C GLN A 312 10.93 -9.99 26.33
N GLN A 313 11.98 -10.42 25.64
CA GLN A 313 13.28 -9.73 25.62
C GLN A 313 13.48 -9.02 24.27
N PRO A 314 13.40 -7.68 24.21
CA PRO A 314 13.61 -6.97 22.95
C PRO A 314 15.06 -7.12 22.48
N PHE A 315 15.25 -7.30 21.17
CA PHE A 315 16.59 -7.45 20.59
C PHE A 315 16.80 -6.63 19.31
N PHE A 316 15.73 -6.25 18.63
CA PHE A 316 15.81 -5.41 17.45
C PHE A 316 14.60 -4.49 17.35
N LEU A 317 14.74 -3.33 16.70
CA LEU A 317 13.60 -2.50 16.34
C LEU A 317 13.70 -1.98 14.91
N PHE A 318 12.53 -1.73 14.31
CA PHE A 318 12.38 -0.86 13.14
C PHE A 318 11.68 0.43 13.53
N ASP A 319 12.24 1.55 13.09
CA ASP A 319 11.64 2.87 13.11
C ASP A 319 10.83 3.07 11.81
N ALA A 320 9.51 2.96 11.94
CA ALA A 320 8.53 3.25 10.90
C ALA A 320 7.68 4.46 11.32
N SER A 321 8.33 5.50 11.85
CA SER A 321 7.74 6.70 12.46
C SER A 321 6.38 7.13 11.86
N PRO A 322 5.35 7.40 12.69
CA PRO A 322 5.39 7.39 14.16
C PRO A 322 5.21 6.00 14.80
N LEU A 323 5.24 4.93 14.00
CA LEU A 323 5.19 3.54 14.47
C LEU A 323 6.60 3.03 14.80
N VAL A 324 6.73 2.30 15.90
CA VAL A 324 7.96 1.59 16.26
C VAL A 324 7.63 0.11 16.36
N ILE A 325 8.31 -0.70 15.55
CA ILE A 325 8.14 -2.16 15.55
C ILE A 325 9.29 -2.76 16.34
N VAL A 326 8.99 -3.52 17.38
CA VAL A 326 10.00 -4.11 18.28
C VAL A 326 9.93 -5.62 18.19
N TYR A 327 11.04 -6.24 17.81
CA TYR A 327 11.18 -7.69 17.84
C TYR A 327 11.70 -8.13 19.19
N THR A 328 11.03 -9.14 19.74
CA THR A 328 11.30 -9.67 21.06
C THR A 328 11.52 -11.18 20.99
N LYS A 329 12.42 -11.71 21.81
CA LYS A 329 12.53 -13.15 22.06
C LYS A 329 11.65 -13.52 23.24
N SER A 330 10.99 -14.67 23.15
CA SER A 330 10.22 -15.26 24.22
C SER A 330 10.45 -16.78 24.25
N PRO A 331 10.03 -17.49 25.31
CA PRO A 331 10.13 -18.96 25.35
C PRO A 331 9.42 -19.66 24.20
N VAL A 332 8.42 -19.02 23.59
CA VAL A 332 7.64 -19.55 22.45
C VAL A 332 8.15 -19.05 21.09
N GLY A 333 9.35 -18.46 21.05
CA GLY A 333 9.99 -17.94 19.85
C GLY A 333 10.01 -16.42 19.77
N VAL A 334 10.38 -15.89 18.61
CA VAL A 334 10.35 -14.45 18.34
C VAL A 334 8.89 -13.96 18.35
N ARG A 335 8.65 -12.70 18.71
CA ARG A 335 7.36 -11.99 18.65
C ARG A 335 7.60 -10.54 18.23
N VAL A 336 6.53 -9.86 17.87
CA VAL A 336 6.54 -8.45 17.48
C VAL A 336 5.63 -7.66 18.41
N MET A 337 6.10 -6.49 18.85
CA MET A 337 5.32 -5.49 19.58
C MET A 337 5.32 -4.18 18.80
N TYR A 338 4.16 -3.55 18.68
CA TYR A 338 3.99 -2.28 17.97
C TYR A 338 3.78 -1.14 18.95
N PHE A 339 4.58 -0.08 18.87
CA PHE A 339 4.40 1.10 19.69
C PHE A 339 4.10 2.33 18.84
N THR A 340 3.27 3.22 19.37
CA THR A 340 2.97 4.52 18.76
C THR A 340 3.17 5.63 19.77
N PHE A 341 3.66 6.78 19.32
CA PHE A 341 3.75 7.96 20.17
C PHE A 341 2.36 8.58 20.40
N ASN A 342 2.04 8.89 21.66
CA ASN A 342 0.90 9.73 22.00
C ASN A 342 1.25 11.23 21.89
N ALA A 343 0.27 12.12 22.10
CA ALA A 343 0.47 13.56 22.07
C ALA A 343 1.53 14.08 23.07
N GLY A 344 1.75 13.36 24.18
CA GLY A 344 2.80 13.65 25.16
C GLY A 344 4.17 13.05 24.81
N ASN A 345 4.38 12.57 23.58
CA ASN A 345 5.61 11.93 23.10
C ASN A 345 6.00 10.66 23.89
N ARG A 346 5.01 9.99 24.51
CA ARG A 346 5.19 8.72 25.20
C ARG A 346 4.80 7.57 24.28
N LEU A 347 5.59 6.51 24.28
CA LEU A 347 5.27 5.27 23.57
C LEU A 347 4.16 4.51 24.30
N LEU A 348 3.10 4.21 23.57
CA LEU A 348 2.02 3.32 23.99
C LEU A 348 2.07 2.03 23.17
N TRP A 349 1.85 0.89 23.82
CA TRP A 349 1.70 -0.38 23.12
C TRP A 349 0.34 -0.39 22.42
N THR A 350 0.36 -0.49 21.09
CA THR A 350 -0.84 -0.60 20.24
C THR A 350 -1.04 -2.03 19.79
N ASN A 351 -2.29 -2.38 19.46
CA ASN A 351 -2.69 -3.69 18.97
C ASN A 351 -2.30 -4.82 19.93
N SER A 352 -2.30 -4.52 21.23
CA SER A 352 -1.90 -5.43 22.30
C SER A 352 -2.84 -6.63 22.51
N SER A 353 -3.97 -6.63 21.79
CA SER A 353 -5.07 -7.57 21.97
C SER A 353 -5.57 -8.21 20.67
N TYR A 354 -4.99 -7.92 19.50
CA TYR A 354 -5.41 -8.52 18.23
C TYR A 354 -4.34 -8.45 17.13
N ILE A 355 -4.51 -9.31 16.13
CA ILE A 355 -3.66 -9.42 14.94
C ILE A 355 -4.13 -8.43 13.87
N THR A 356 -3.19 -7.79 13.21
CA THR A 356 -3.37 -6.84 12.12
C THR A 356 -2.83 -7.36 10.79
N VAL A 357 -3.16 -6.69 9.69
CA VAL A 357 -2.56 -6.97 8.37
C VAL A 357 -1.05 -6.75 8.41
N ALA A 358 -0.55 -5.82 9.23
CA ALA A 358 0.88 -5.60 9.43
C ALA A 358 1.61 -6.83 10.02
N ASP A 359 0.92 -7.71 10.74
CA ASP A 359 1.50 -8.97 11.22
C ASP A 359 1.85 -9.91 10.07
N ARG A 360 1.21 -9.78 8.90
CA ARG A 360 1.60 -10.52 7.68
C ARG A 360 2.91 -10.03 7.06
N VAL A 361 3.43 -8.89 7.52
CA VAL A 361 4.71 -8.33 7.11
C VAL A 361 5.76 -8.60 8.17
N PHE A 362 5.47 -8.26 9.44
CA PHE A 362 6.47 -8.27 10.51
C PHE A 362 6.48 -9.55 11.36
N ASP A 363 5.33 -10.10 11.73
CA ASP A 363 5.29 -11.29 12.60
C ASP A 363 5.32 -12.60 11.79
N LYS A 364 4.84 -12.55 10.55
CA LYS A 364 4.72 -13.68 9.62
C LYS A 364 5.34 -13.23 8.29
N GLY A 365 6.21 -14.05 7.69
CA GLY A 365 6.82 -13.77 6.39
C GLY A 365 8.30 -13.39 6.41
N PRO A 366 8.84 -12.73 5.36
CA PRO A 366 10.29 -12.60 5.16
C PRO A 366 11.04 -11.87 6.29
N LEU A 367 10.40 -10.91 6.97
CA LEU A 367 11.02 -10.23 8.10
C LEU A 367 11.10 -11.12 9.34
N ARG A 368 10.13 -12.01 9.54
CA ARG A 368 10.19 -13.04 10.57
C ARG A 368 11.35 -14.00 10.29
N ASP A 369 11.48 -14.45 9.06
CA ASP A 369 12.57 -15.35 8.66
C ASP A 369 13.95 -14.70 8.86
N ALA A 370 14.06 -13.41 8.54
CA ALA A 370 15.26 -12.62 8.79
C ALA A 370 15.55 -12.43 10.30
N ALA A 371 14.51 -12.31 11.13
CA ALA A 371 14.63 -12.10 12.58
C ALA A 371 15.16 -13.33 13.35
N VAL A 372 14.91 -14.55 12.86
CA VAL A 372 15.30 -15.81 13.55
C VAL A 372 16.71 -16.29 13.21
N LEU A 373 17.42 -15.58 12.33
CA LEU A 373 18.81 -15.88 11.98
C LEU A 373 19.75 -15.68 13.18
N ALA A 374 20.91 -16.34 13.15
CA ALA A 374 21.95 -16.19 14.17
C ALA A 374 22.40 -14.73 14.33
N GLN A 375 22.47 -14.00 13.22
CA GLN A 375 22.59 -12.54 13.18
C GLN A 375 21.29 -11.95 12.60
N PRO A 376 20.34 -11.52 13.45
CA PRO A 376 19.04 -11.05 12.99
C PRO A 376 19.13 -9.94 11.95
N PHE A 377 18.31 -10.04 10.91
CA PHE A 377 18.17 -9.07 9.81
C PHE A 377 19.41 -8.83 8.94
N SER A 378 20.52 -9.52 9.21
CA SER A 378 21.76 -9.39 8.41
C SER A 378 21.58 -9.73 6.93
N SER A 379 20.65 -10.65 6.60
CA SER A 379 20.34 -11.06 5.23
C SER A 379 19.64 -9.98 4.40
N ILE A 380 19.07 -8.96 5.03
CA ILE A 380 18.30 -7.88 4.40
C ILE A 380 18.88 -6.49 4.69
N ALA A 381 20.02 -6.43 5.38
CA ALA A 381 20.70 -5.17 5.67
C ALA A 381 21.26 -4.56 4.37
N LEU A 382 21.08 -3.26 4.20
CA LEU A 382 21.71 -2.50 3.13
C LEU A 382 23.19 -2.30 3.47
N LYS A 383 24.06 -2.59 2.49
CA LYS A 383 25.51 -2.48 2.62
C LYS A 383 26.01 -1.10 2.22
#